data_AF-A0A960E468-F1
#
_entry.id   AF-A0A960E468-F1
#
_cell.length_a   1.000
_cell.length_b   1.000
_cell.length_c   1.000
_cell.angle_alpha   90.00
_cell.angle_beta   90.00
_cell.angle_gamma   90.00
#
_symmetry.space_group_name_H-M   'P 1'
#
loop_
_entity.id
_entity.type
_entity.pdbx_description
1 polymer ?
#
loop_
_entity_poly.entity_id
_entity_poly.type
_entity_poly.pdbx_seq_one_letter_code
_entity_poly.pdbx_strand_id
1 'polypeptide(L)' 'VSTKHANFIQVDEGGAAADVWALMAEVRRRVHRRSGILLHPETVMIGLAPLDEDAS' A
#
# COMPACT_ATOMS: atom_id res chain seq x y z
N VAL A 1 -5.55 5.04 5.63
CA VAL A 1 -6.59 4.12 5.12
C VAL A 1 -7.93 4.68 5.53
N SER A 2 -8.87 4.84 4.60
CA SER A 2 -10.17 5.42 4.91
C SER A 2 -10.93 4.52 5.88
N THR A 3 -11.53 5.14 6.89
CA THR A 3 -12.40 4.46 7.85
C THR A 3 -13.74 4.05 7.24
N LYS A 4 -14.10 4.60 6.07
CA LYS A 4 -15.34 4.30 5.34
C LYS A 4 -15.17 3.10 4.39
N HIS A 5 -14.02 3.03 3.71
CA HIS A 5 -13.68 1.95 2.78
C HIS A 5 -12.18 1.63 2.86
N ALA A 6 -11.84 0.45 3.37
CA ALA A 6 -10.46 0.06 3.63
C ALA A 6 -9.55 0.02 2.38
N ASN A 7 -10.14 -0.06 1.18
CA ASN A 7 -9.38 -0.04 -0.09
C ASN A 7 -8.99 1.38 -0.53
N PHE A 8 -9.48 2.43 0.15
CA PHE A 8 -9.08 3.80 -0.15
C PHE A 8 -7.95 4.23 0.78
N ILE A 9 -6.83 4.65 0.20
CA ILE A 9 -5.79 5.38 0.91
C ILE A 9 -5.95 6.85 0.56
N GLN A 10 -6.16 7.67 1.60
CA GLN A 10 -6.36 9.10 1.50
C GLN A 10 -5.15 9.78 2.12
N VAL A 11 -4.76 10.91 1.55
CA VAL A 11 -3.67 11.76 2.03
C VAL A 11 -4.21 13.17 2.20
N ASP A 12 -3.77 13.85 3.25
CA ASP A 12 -4.14 15.25 3.49
C ASP A 12 -3.39 16.19 2.54
N GLU A 13 -3.81 17.45 2.48
CA GLU A 13 -3.15 18.45 1.66
C GLU A 13 -1.66 18.60 2.06
N GLY A 14 -0.77 18.49 1.08
CA GLY A 14 0.68 18.53 1.29
C GLY A 14 1.34 17.20 1.69
N GLY A 15 0.59 16.11 1.84
CA GLY A 15 1.20 14.80 2.14
C GLY A 15 1.93 14.18 0.95
N ALA A 16 2.98 13.41 1.24
CA ALA A 16 3.89 12.91 0.21
C ALA A 16 3.44 11.58 -0.39
N ALA A 17 3.78 11.35 -1.67
CA ALA A 17 3.58 10.06 -2.31
C ALA A 17 4.34 8.93 -1.59
N ALA A 18 5.48 9.24 -0.97
CA ALA A 18 6.25 8.30 -0.15
C ALA A 18 5.47 7.80 1.08
N ASP A 19 4.64 8.65 1.69
CA ASP A 19 3.81 8.27 2.85
C ASP A 19 2.70 7.31 2.43
N VAL A 20 2.08 7.57 1.28
CA VAL A 20 1.08 6.67 0.68
C VAL A 20 1.70 5.32 0.37
N TRP A 21 2.88 5.30 -0.24
CA TRP A 21 3.62 4.07 -0.55
C TRP A 21 3.96 3.27 0.70
N ALA A 22 4.50 3.92 1.75
CA ALA A 22 4.84 3.27 3.01
C ALA A 22 3.60 2.65 3.68
N LEU A 23 2.46 3.34 3.59
CA LEU A 23 1.20 2.83 4.11
C LEU A 23 0.68 1.63 3.30
N MET A 24 0.81 1.65 1.97
CA MET A 24 0.46 0.50 1.11
C MET A 24 1.28 -0.73 1.47
N ALA A 25 2.60 -0.58 1.64
CA ALA A 25 3.49 -1.66 2.05
C ALA A 25 3.08 -2.25 3.41
N GLU A 26 2.76 -1.39 4.39
CA GLU A 26 2.35 -1.84 5.72
C GLU A 26 0.99 -2.58 5.70
N VAL A 27 0.02 -2.11 4.91
CA VAL A 27 -1.26 -2.81 4.73
C VAL A 27 -1.03 -4.19 4.14
N ARG A 28 -0.26 -4.30 3.05
CA ARG A 28 0.08 -5.56 2.39
C ARG A 28 0.73 -6.55 3.37
N ARG A 29 1.72 -6.09 4.14
CA ARG A 29 2.40 -6.89 5.17
C ARG A 29 1.44 -7.38 6.26
N ARG A 30 0.55 -6.51 6.76
CA ARG A 30 -0.42 -6.88 7.80
C ARG A 30 -1.45 -7.89 7.31
N VAL A 31 -1.94 -7.72 6.08
CA VAL A 31 -2.90 -8.66 5.47
C VAL A 31 -2.22 -10.02 5.30
N HIS A 32 -1.03 -10.06 4.71
CA HIS A 32 -0.29 -11.31 4.54
C HIS A 32 -0.06 -12.02 5.88
N ARG A 33 0.40 -11.31 6.91
CA ARG A 33 0.59 -11.90 8.24
C ARG A 33 -0.70 -12.44 8.88
N ARG A 34 -1.84 -11.79 8.65
CA ARG A 34 -3.12 -12.15 9.30
C ARG A 34 -3.89 -13.23 8.56
N SER A 35 -3.88 -13.20 7.22
CA SER A 35 -4.70 -14.07 6.39
C SER A 35 -3.90 -15.02 5.50
N GLY A 36 -2.58 -14.87 5.42
CA GLY A 36 -1.73 -15.58 4.46
C GLY A 36 -1.81 -15.02 3.02
N ILE A 37 -2.70 -14.06 2.76
CA ILE A 37 -2.94 -13.53 1.41
C ILE A 37 -1.96 -12.39 1.13
N LEU A 38 -1.20 -12.51 0.04
CA LEU A 38 -0.36 -11.43 -0.47
C LEU A 38 -1.20 -10.53 -1.38
N LEU A 39 -1.36 -9.26 -1.01
CA LEU A 39 -2.07 -8.30 -1.85
C LEU A 39 -1.16 -7.85 -2.99
N HIS A 40 -1.71 -7.86 -4.21
CA HIS A 40 -1.11 -7.24 -5.37
C HIS A 40 -1.74 -5.85 -5.60
N PRO A 41 -0.94 -4.78 -5.70
CA PRO A 41 -1.45 -3.45 -5.98
C PRO A 41 -1.95 -3.36 -7.42
N GLU A 42 -3.10 -2.72 -7.61
CA GLU A 42 -3.58 -2.32 -8.95
C GLU A 42 -2.87 -1.05 -9.45
N THR A 43 -2.40 -0.22 -8.53
CA THR A 43 -1.74 1.06 -8.81
C THR A 43 -0.30 0.87 -9.25
N VAL A 44 0.10 1.57 -10.32
CA VAL A 44 1.50 1.63 -10.78
C VAL A 44 2.26 2.73 -10.04
N MET A 45 3.44 2.39 -9.51
CA MET A 45 4.34 3.34 -8.86
C MET A 45 5.27 3.98 -9.88
N ILE A 46 5.27 5.31 -9.95
CA ILE A 46 6.19 6.09 -10.79
C ILE A 46 7.10 6.91 -9.89
N GLY A 47 8.42 6.76 -10.04
CA GLY A 47 9.42 7.43 -9.20
C GLY A 47 9.60 6.84 -7.80
N LEU A 48 8.95 5.70 -7.51
CA LEU A 48 9.10 4.89 -6.30
C LEU A 48 9.29 3.43 -6.68
N ALA A 49 9.87 2.64 -5.78
CA ALA A 49 10.07 1.21 -6.02
C ALA A 49 8.72 0.47 -6.16
N PRO A 50 8.63 -0.56 -7.02
CA PRO A 50 7.46 -1.43 -7.07
C PRO A 50 7.21 -2.11 -5.72
N LEU A 51 5.95 -2.36 -5.37
CA LEU A 51 5.59 -3.07 -4.13
C LEU A 51 5.62 -4.60 -4.27
N ASP A 52 5.97 -5.10 -5.46
CA ASP A 52 5.80 -6.50 -5.84
C ASP A 52 7.10 -7.32 -5.78
N GLU A 53 8.22 -6.68 -5.42
CA GLU A 53 9.55 -7.30 -5.51
C GLU A 53 9.82 -8.40 -4.47
N ASP A 54 8.94 -8.61 -3.49
CA ASP A 54 9.08 -9.68 -2.47
C ASP A 54 8.80 -11.11 -2.99
N ALA A 55 8.65 -11.30 -4.30
CA ALA A 55 8.32 -12.60 -4.91
C ALA A 55 9.50 -13.31 -5.60
N SER A 56 10.75 -12.99 -5.26
CA SER A 56 11.95 -13.72 -5.70
C SER A 56 12.69 -14.39 -4.54
#